data_AF-A0A0H1R4V0-F1
#
_entry.id   AF-A0A0H1R4V0-F1
#
_cell.length_a   1.000
_cell.length_b   1.000
_cell.length_c   1.000
_cell.angle_alpha   90.00
_cell.angle_beta   90.00
_cell.angle_gamma   90.00
#
_symmetry.space_group_name_H-M   'P 1'
#
loop_
_entity.id
_entity.type
_entity.pdbx_description
1 polymer ?
#
loop_
_entity_poly.entity_id
_entity_poly.type
_entity_poly.pdbx_seq_one_letter_code
_entity_poly.pdbx_strand_id
1 'polypeptide(L)' 'MPTVLGTVEKVDTGAGKITIDHGPIPNLNMDAMTMVFRTQDPTVLKGVKAGDRIRFQAARVNGQISVVRIQKGK' A
#
# COMPACT_ATOMS: atom_id res chain seq x y z
N MET A 1 -1.01 -13.75 -2.80
CA MET A 1 -0.30 -12.75 -1.96
C MET A 1 -1.12 -12.49 -0.71
N PRO A 2 -0.48 -12.34 0.46
CA PRO A 2 -1.21 -12.04 1.69
C PRO A 2 -1.89 -10.67 1.56
N THR A 3 -3.08 -10.56 2.13
CA THR A 3 -3.79 -9.28 2.24
C THR A 3 -3.46 -8.69 3.60
N VAL A 4 -3.00 -7.45 3.60
CA VAL A 4 -2.50 -6.74 4.77
C VAL A 4 -3.46 -5.59 5.08
N LEU A 5 -3.74 -5.39 6.37
CA LEU A 5 -4.50 -4.23 6.83
C LEU A 5 -3.55 -3.04 6.98
N GLY A 6 -4.04 -1.84 6.67
CA GLY A 6 -3.30 -0.63 6.95
C GLY A 6 -4.18 0.61 6.95
N THR A 7 -3.59 1.72 7.35
CA THR A 7 -4.17 3.05 7.32
C THR A 7 -3.37 3.89 6.34
N VAL A 8 -4.07 4.58 5.44
CA VAL A 8 -3.42 5.50 4.49
C VAL A 8 -3.03 6.76 5.24
N GLU A 9 -1.75 7.11 5.25
CA GLU A 9 -1.26 8.34 5.84
C GLU A 9 -1.19 9.46 4.80
N LYS A 10 -0.79 9.12 3.55
CA LYS A 10 -0.63 10.09 2.47
C LYS A 10 -0.76 9.43 1.11
N VAL A 11 -1.37 10.12 0.15
CA VAL A 11 -1.45 9.67 -1.25
C VAL A 11 -0.82 10.73 -2.14
N ASP A 12 0.08 10.31 -3.03
CA ASP A 12 0.65 11.12 -4.10
C ASP A 12 0.42 10.38 -5.42
N THR A 13 -0.73 10.65 -6.03
CA THR A 13 -1.12 10.03 -7.31
C THR A 13 -0.24 10.48 -8.46
N GLY A 14 0.30 11.71 -8.41
CA GLY A 14 1.21 12.24 -9.43
C GLY A 14 2.55 11.50 -9.45
N ALA A 15 3.08 11.15 -8.27
CA ALA A 15 4.31 10.37 -8.14
C ALA A 15 4.09 8.85 -8.08
N GLY A 16 2.84 8.36 -8.11
CA GLY A 16 2.51 6.94 -7.96
C GLY A 16 2.94 6.38 -6.60
N LYS A 17 2.85 7.18 -5.54
CA LYS A 17 3.29 6.82 -4.17
C LYS A 17 2.15 6.87 -3.18
N ILE A 18 2.19 6.01 -2.19
CA ILE A 18 1.27 6.00 -1.06
C ILE A 18 2.02 5.67 0.22
N THR A 19 1.78 6.43 1.28
CA THR A 19 2.30 6.14 2.61
C THR A 19 1.23 5.39 3.38
N ILE A 20 1.58 4.22 3.89
CA ILE A 20 0.66 3.33 4.59
C ILE A 20 1.31 2.96 5.92
N ASP A 21 0.60 3.19 7.02
CA ASP A 21 0.83 2.49 8.28
C ASP A 21 0.24 1.09 8.14
N HIS A 22 1.09 0.09 7.99
CA HIS A 22 0.69 -1.27 7.63
C HIS A 22 0.94 -2.26 8.75
N GLY A 23 0.09 -3.28 8.84
CA GLY A 23 0.38 -4.49 9.60
C GLY A 23 1.50 -5.33 8.97
N PRO A 24 1.88 -6.46 9.59
CA PRO A 24 2.95 -7.31 9.06
C PRO A 24 2.71 -7.76 7.61
N ILE A 25 3.78 -7.77 6.81
CA ILE A 25 3.79 -8.23 5.40
C ILE A 25 4.71 -9.46 5.29
N PRO A 26 4.19 -10.68 5.52
CA PRO A 26 5.03 -11.89 5.60
C PRO A 26 5.81 -12.19 4.33
N ASN A 27 5.24 -11.95 3.15
CA ASN A 27 5.91 -12.23 1.87
C ASN A 27 7.05 -11.25 1.56
N LEU A 28 7.18 -10.17 2.33
CA LEU A 28 8.28 -9.21 2.23
C LEU A 28 9.19 -9.24 3.47
N ASN A 29 8.96 -10.14 4.43
CA ASN A 29 9.64 -10.18 5.73
C ASN A 29 9.66 -8.82 6.44
N MET A 30 8.51 -8.15 6.47
CA MET A 30 8.34 -6.84 7.08
C MET A 30 7.35 -6.91 8.24
N ASP A 31 7.76 -6.40 9.39
CA ASP A 31 6.85 -6.19 10.52
C ASP A 31 5.94 -4.98 10.28
N ALA A 32 5.05 -4.70 11.23
CA ALA A 32 4.19 -3.53 11.17
C ALA A 32 5.01 -2.24 11.25
N MET A 33 4.83 -1.34 10.28
CA MET A 33 5.51 -0.05 10.23
C MET A 33 4.79 0.93 9.30
N THR A 34 5.19 2.20 9.35
CA THR A 34 4.74 3.22 8.40
C THR A 34 5.82 3.46 7.36
N MET A 35 5.49 3.22 6.09
CA MET A 35 6.43 3.52 5.00
C MET A 35 5.75 3.86 3.68
N VAL A 36 6.57 4.33 2.73
CA VAL A 36 6.14 4.67 1.38
C VAL A 36 6.20 3.46 0.47
N PHE A 37 5.08 3.14 -0.15
CA PHE A 37 4.97 2.19 -1.24
C PHE A 37 4.85 2.93 -2.57
N ARG A 38 5.37 2.31 -3.62
CA ARG A 38 5.09 2.72 -5.01
C ARG A 38 3.94 1.91 -5.57
N THR A 39 3.39 2.33 -6.69
CA THR A 39 2.56 1.47 -7.53
C THR A 39 3.00 1.57 -8.99
N GLN A 40 2.89 0.48 -9.73
CA GLN A 40 3.10 0.46 -11.18
C GLN A 40 1.86 0.96 -11.92
N ASP A 41 0.70 0.99 -11.26
CA ASP A 41 -0.57 1.46 -11.81
C ASP A 41 -1.15 2.55 -10.90
N PRO A 42 -1.01 3.84 -11.26
CA PRO A 42 -1.55 4.95 -10.48
C PRO A 42 -3.07 4.87 -10.26
N THR A 43 -3.80 4.11 -11.10
CA THR A 43 -5.24 3.94 -10.93
C THR A 43 -5.59 3.15 -9.67
N VAL A 44 -4.66 2.33 -9.16
CA VAL A 44 -4.81 1.63 -7.88
C VAL A 44 -5.00 2.64 -6.75
N LEU A 45 -4.36 3.81 -6.80
CA LEU A 45 -4.47 4.83 -5.73
C LEU A 45 -5.78 5.65 -5.82
N LYS A 46 -6.59 5.46 -6.87
CA LYS A 46 -7.86 6.21 -7.00
C LYS A 46 -8.86 5.75 -5.94
N GLY A 47 -9.52 6.71 -5.31
CA GLY A 47 -10.59 6.44 -4.34
C GLY A 47 -10.12 6.13 -2.90
N VAL A 48 -8.81 6.16 -2.65
CA VAL A 48 -8.25 6.18 -1.28
C VAL A 48 -7.69 7.57 -0.97
N LYS A 49 -7.77 7.95 0.30
CA LYS A 49 -7.23 9.21 0.84
C LYS A 49 -6.63 8.98 2.22
N ALA A 50 -5.87 9.96 2.71
CA ALA A 50 -5.38 9.96 4.08
C ALA A 50 -6.51 9.70 5.11
N GLY A 51 -6.23 8.88 6.11
CA GLY A 51 -7.15 8.40 7.13
C GLY A 51 -8.01 7.19 6.74
N ASP A 52 -8.00 6.77 5.47
CA ASP A 52 -8.75 5.58 5.06
C ASP A 52 -8.09 4.30 5.59
N ARG A 53 -8.88 3.43 6.23
CA ARG A 53 -8.48 2.04 6.49
C ARG A 53 -8.62 1.23 5.20
N ILE A 54 -7.62 0.41 4.92
CA ILE A 54 -7.51 -0.34 3.67
C ILE A 54 -7.10 -1.79 3.92
N ARG A 55 -7.47 -2.64 2.97
CA ARG A 55 -6.88 -3.95 2.74
C ARG A 55 -6.06 -3.86 1.47
N PHE A 56 -4.78 -4.17 1.54
CA PHE A 56 -3.90 -4.06 0.37
C PHE A 56 -3.00 -5.27 0.23
N GLN A 57 -2.43 -5.41 -0.95
CA GLN A 57 -1.43 -6.42 -1.27
C GLN A 57 -0.19 -5.70 -1.78
N ALA A 58 0.97 -6.11 -1.27
CA ALA A 58 2.25 -5.59 -1.69
C ALA A 58 3.19 -6.73 -2.12
N ALA A 59 4.02 -6.44 -3.11
CA ALA A 59 4.99 -7.37 -3.64
C ALA A 59 6.25 -6.62 -4.06
N ARG A 60 7.36 -7.36 -4.21
CA ARG A 60 8.56 -6.83 -4.84
C ARG A 60 8.42 -7.00 -6.35
N VAL A 61 8.27 -5.90 -7.06
CA VAL A 61 8.14 -5.85 -8.52
C VAL A 61 9.37 -5.15 -9.07
N ASN A 62 10.15 -5.82 -9.93
CA ASN A 62 11.41 -5.29 -10.48
C ASN A 62 12.37 -4.74 -9.41
N GLY A 63 12.50 -5.48 -8.30
CA GLY A 63 13.35 -5.09 -7.17
C GLY A 63 12.76 -4.03 -6.22
N GLN A 64 11.59 -3.46 -6.53
CA GLN A 64 10.95 -2.39 -5.75
C GLN A 64 9.66 -2.86 -5.05
N ILE A 65 9.50 -2.46 -3.79
CA ILE A 65 8.28 -2.74 -3.02
C ILE A 65 7.12 -1.91 -3.57
N SER A 66 6.09 -2.59 -4.07
CA SER A 66 4.96 -1.97 -4.76
C SER A 66 3.62 -2.48 -4.24
N VAL A 67 2.66 -1.57 -4.07
CA VAL A 67 1.24 -1.91 -3.92
C VAL A 67 0.71 -2.36 -5.27
N VAL A 68 0.20 -3.59 -5.30
CA VAL A 68 -0.39 -4.21 -6.49
C VAL A 68 -1.91 -4.20 -6.46
N ARG A 69 -2.50 -4.09 -5.26
CA ARG A 69 -3.95 -4.03 -5.08
C ARG A 69 -4.28 -3.29 -3.80
N ILE A 70 -5.32 -2.47 -3.84
CA ILE A 70 -5.89 -1.80 -2.68
C ILE A 70 -7.40 -1.93 -2.71
N GLN A 71 -8.00 -2.09 -1.53
CA GLN A 71 -9.43 -2.04 -1.34
C GLN A 71 -9.70 -1.26 -0.07
N LYS A 72 -10.67 -0.36 -0.11
CA LYS A 72 -11.11 0.35 1.10
C LYS A 72 -11.70 -0.64 2.08
N GLY A 73 -11.21 -0.62 3.32
CA GLY A 73 -11.81 -1.36 4.42
C GLY A 73 -13.20 -0.78 4.70
N LYS A 74 -14.18 -1.65 4.89
CA LYS A 74 -15.44 -1.25 5.53
C LYS A 74 -15.18 -0.90 6.98
#